data_AF-A0AAN8ET38-F1
#
_entry.id   AF-A0AAN8ET38-F1
#
_cell.length_a   1.000
_cell.length_b   1.000
_cell.length_c   1.000
_cell.angle_alpha   90.00
_cell.angle_beta   90.00
_cell.angle_gamma   90.00
#
_symmetry.space_group_name_H-M   'P 1'
#
loop_
_entity.id
_entity.type
_entity.pdbx_description
1 polymer ?
#
loop_
_entity_poly.entity_id
_entity_poly.type
_entity_poly.pdbx_seq_one_letter_code
_entity_poly.pdbx_strand_id
1 'polypeptide(L)'
;MWLPSIAPTHRDGTYLKVTKELKHDILQKLAETIYTYDAYPSKQHFEAVALVQSHPCLKEAGSSSGWDGWKNSLKFKMGNYRNKMRILGRREVTVNGGKRGRFTTDSLPPHKDIKRPRKGKINFLPENPEGMDDCHLEASRQVLVNEMMKTNHNASLIKKEMAMTFALRRK
;
A
#
# COMPACT_ATOMS: atom_id res chain seq x y z
N MET A 1 -43.62 -41.91 15.22
CA MET A 1 -43.41 -41.03 14.07
C MET A 1 -41.95 -40.57 14.14
N TRP A 2 -41.07 -41.23 13.39
CA TRP A 2 -39.63 -40.96 13.41
C TRP A 2 -39.33 -39.83 12.42
N LEU A 3 -38.91 -38.67 12.92
CA LEU A 3 -38.34 -37.61 12.08
C LEU A 3 -36.90 -38.01 11.74
N PRO A 4 -36.47 -37.94 10.47
CA PRO A 4 -35.12 -38.31 10.09
C PRO A 4 -34.13 -37.23 10.54
N SER A 5 -33.12 -37.67 11.27
CA SER A 5 -31.91 -36.95 11.64
C SER A 5 -31.23 -36.40 10.38
N ILE A 6 -31.11 -35.07 10.25
CA ILE A 6 -30.31 -34.42 9.20
C ILE A 6 -28.96 -34.03 9.81
N ALA A 7 -27.99 -34.91 9.63
CA ALA A 7 -26.57 -34.61 9.39
C ALA A 7 -25.94 -35.92 8.87
N PRO A 8 -24.95 -35.93 7.97
CA PRO A 8 -23.91 -34.89 7.81
C PRO A 8 -23.54 -34.57 6.34
N THR A 9 -23.14 -33.34 6.02
CA THR A 9 -22.41 -33.09 4.75
C THR A 9 -20.92 -32.99 5.03
N HIS A 10 -20.18 -34.03 4.60
CA HIS A 10 -18.74 -34.17 4.34
C HIS A 10 -17.89 -32.91 4.59
N ARG A 11 -16.88 -32.85 5.49
CA ARG A 11 -15.70 -33.72 5.71
C ARG A 11 -14.92 -34.07 4.45
N ASP A 12 -14.50 -33.06 3.70
CA ASP A 12 -13.18 -33.11 3.08
C ASP A 12 -12.39 -31.91 3.60
N GLY A 13 -11.32 -32.17 4.35
CA GLY A 13 -10.39 -31.14 4.84
C GLY A 13 -9.58 -30.47 3.74
N THR A 14 -10.09 -30.45 2.51
CA THR A 14 -9.50 -29.80 1.35
C THR A 14 -9.80 -28.32 1.43
N TYR A 15 -8.81 -27.59 1.95
CA TYR A 15 -8.78 -26.14 1.86
C TYR A 15 -8.89 -25.73 0.39
N LEU A 16 -9.91 -24.95 0.04
CA LEU A 16 -9.99 -24.37 -1.29
C LEU A 16 -8.78 -23.45 -1.46
N LYS A 17 -7.99 -23.67 -2.51
CA LYS A 17 -6.97 -22.71 -2.90
C LYS A 17 -7.65 -21.47 -3.46
N VAL A 18 -7.97 -20.53 -2.58
CA VAL A 18 -8.65 -19.28 -2.95
C VAL A 18 -7.70 -18.43 -3.78
N THR A 19 -8.01 -18.26 -5.07
CA THR A 19 -7.28 -17.34 -5.95
C THR A 19 -7.48 -15.90 -5.51
N LYS A 20 -6.57 -15.01 -5.92
CA LYS A 20 -6.63 -13.58 -5.57
C LYS A 20 -7.93 -12.95 -6.07
N GLU A 21 -8.37 -13.34 -7.26
CA GLU A 21 -9.58 -12.89 -7.94
C GLU A 21 -10.83 -13.36 -7.16
N LEU A 22 -10.90 -14.66 -6.82
CA LEU A 22 -12.02 -15.19 -6.05
C LEU A 22 -12.13 -14.53 -4.67
N LYS A 23 -10.99 -14.33 -3.97
CA LYS A 23 -10.96 -13.61 -2.69
C LYS A 23 -11.48 -12.18 -2.87
N HIS A 24 -11.09 -11.51 -3.96
CA HIS A 24 -11.55 -10.16 -4.25
C HIS A 24 -13.07 -10.08 -4.43
N ASP A 25 -13.66 -11.00 -5.19
CA ASP A 25 -15.09 -11.03 -5.52
C ASP A 25 -15.94 -11.35 -4.30
N ILE A 26 -15.54 -12.33 -3.48
CA ILE A 26 -16.19 -12.65 -2.21
C ILE A 26 -16.19 -11.42 -1.31
N LEU A 27 -15.03 -10.78 -1.12
CA LEU A 27 -14.92 -9.59 -0.28
C LEU A 27 -15.72 -8.41 -0.85
N GLN A 28 -15.82 -8.29 -2.18
CA GLN A 28 -16.59 -7.23 -2.85
C GLN A 28 -18.08 -7.38 -2.56
N LYS A 29 -18.64 -8.58 -2.77
CA LYS A 29 -20.05 -8.87 -2.47
C LYS A 29 -20.36 -8.70 -0.99
N LEU A 30 -19.48 -9.18 -0.10
CA LEU A 30 -19.65 -8.97 1.34
C LEU A 30 -19.65 -7.49 1.70
N ALA A 31 -18.76 -6.69 1.11
CA ALA A 31 -18.71 -5.26 1.38
C ALA A 31 -19.98 -4.54 0.89
N GLU A 32 -20.52 -4.95 -0.27
CA GLU A 32 -21.79 -4.46 -0.79
C GLU A 32 -22.94 -4.77 0.16
N THR A 33 -23.06 -6.02 0.60
CA THR A 33 -24.12 -6.47 1.51
C THR A 33 -24.01 -5.79 2.89
N ILE A 34 -22.80 -5.68 3.47
CA ILE A 34 -22.66 -5.01 4.77
C ILE A 34 -23.02 -3.53 4.65
N TYR A 35 -22.62 -2.88 3.56
CA TYR A 35 -22.92 -1.46 3.33
C TYR A 35 -24.43 -1.17 3.25
N THR A 36 -25.26 -2.11 2.79
CA THR A 36 -26.72 -1.89 2.79
C THR A 36 -27.32 -1.80 4.18
N TYR A 37 -26.66 -2.38 5.19
CA TYR A 37 -27.08 -2.30 6.58
C TYR A 37 -26.41 -1.14 7.32
N ASP A 38 -25.08 -1.00 7.16
CA ASP A 38 -24.31 0.04 7.81
C ASP A 38 -23.06 0.44 6.99
N ALA A 39 -22.92 1.74 6.71
CA ALA A 39 -21.76 2.30 6.03
C ALA A 39 -20.48 2.31 6.92
N TYR A 40 -20.64 2.21 8.24
CA TYR A 40 -19.60 2.25 9.26
C TYR A 40 -19.66 1.06 10.22
N PRO A 41 -19.58 -0.19 9.70
CA PRO A 41 -19.76 -1.38 10.51
C PRO A 41 -18.76 -1.44 11.67
N SER A 42 -19.27 -1.73 12.85
CA SER A 42 -18.44 -1.92 14.05
C SER A 42 -17.58 -3.18 13.93
N LYS A 43 -16.56 -3.32 14.80
CA LYS A 43 -15.67 -4.50 14.79
C LYS A 43 -16.41 -5.85 14.91
N GLN A 44 -17.61 -5.84 15.47
CA GLN A 44 -18.46 -7.01 15.69
C GLN A 44 -19.22 -7.43 14.42
N HIS A 45 -19.48 -6.50 13.49
CA HIS A 45 -20.17 -6.77 12.23
C HIS A 45 -19.28 -7.39 11.15
N PHE A 46 -17.97 -7.51 11.39
CA PHE A 46 -17.09 -8.27 10.50
C PHE A 46 -17.25 -9.76 10.77
N GLU A 47 -18.35 -10.32 10.27
CA GLU A 47 -18.73 -11.73 10.39
C GLU A 47 -17.86 -12.67 9.54
N ALA A 48 -16.54 -12.44 9.51
CA ALA A 48 -15.59 -13.39 8.92
C ALA A 48 -15.70 -14.77 9.57
N VAL A 49 -16.11 -14.82 10.84
CA VAL A 49 -16.46 -16.06 11.56
C VAL A 49 -17.62 -16.78 10.89
N ALA A 50 -18.74 -16.08 10.63
CA ALA A 50 -19.90 -16.67 9.98
C ALA A 50 -19.57 -17.14 8.54
N LEU A 51 -18.79 -16.35 7.79
CA LEU A 51 -18.33 -16.73 6.44
C LEU A 51 -17.61 -18.09 6.44
N VAL A 52 -16.66 -18.28 7.37
CA VAL A 52 -15.87 -19.51 7.44
C VAL A 52 -16.66 -20.66 8.09
N GLN A 53 -17.60 -20.37 8.99
CA GLN A 53 -18.52 -21.38 9.54
C GLN A 53 -19.50 -21.91 8.48
N SER A 54 -20.08 -21.03 7.66
CA SER A 54 -20.96 -21.42 6.55
C SER A 54 -20.19 -22.08 5.40
N HIS A 55 -18.92 -21.70 5.20
CA HIS A 55 -18.05 -22.24 4.15
C HIS A 55 -16.70 -22.69 4.73
N PRO A 56 -16.63 -23.88 5.37
CA PRO A 56 -15.39 -24.39 5.96
C PRO A 56 -14.22 -24.50 4.97
N CYS A 57 -14.50 -24.65 3.68
CA CYS A 57 -13.51 -24.69 2.60
C CYS A 57 -12.72 -23.37 2.43
N LEU A 58 -13.24 -22.24 2.92
CA LEU A 58 -12.56 -20.93 2.88
C LEU A 58 -11.60 -20.70 4.05
N LYS A 59 -11.50 -21.65 4.99
CA LYS A 59 -10.62 -21.52 6.17
C LYS A 59 -9.16 -21.32 5.74
N GLU A 60 -8.48 -20.34 6.30
CA GLU A 60 -7.06 -20.10 6.01
C GLU A 60 -6.18 -21.15 6.73
N ALA A 61 -5.37 -21.89 5.96
CA ALA A 61 -4.42 -22.85 6.50
C ALA A 61 -3.33 -22.14 7.32
N GLY A 62 -3.00 -22.68 8.50
CA GLY A 62 -1.95 -22.14 9.38
C GLY A 62 -2.39 -20.98 10.30
N SER A 63 -3.66 -20.56 10.26
CA SER A 63 -4.23 -19.62 11.23
C SER A 63 -4.89 -20.37 12.40
N SER A 64 -4.65 -19.92 13.63
CA SER A 64 -5.25 -20.51 14.84
C SER A 64 -6.77 -20.41 14.85
N SER A 65 -7.32 -19.31 14.32
CA SER A 65 -8.75 -19.11 14.12
C SER A 65 -9.22 -19.61 12.76
N GLY A 66 -8.44 -19.37 11.70
CA GLY A 66 -8.80 -19.71 10.32
C GLY A 66 -9.61 -18.63 9.59
N TRP A 67 -9.96 -17.51 10.25
CA TRP A 67 -10.73 -16.40 9.68
C TRP A 67 -10.12 -15.00 9.88
N ASP A 68 -9.00 -14.88 10.60
CA ASP A 68 -8.40 -13.55 10.89
C ASP A 68 -7.92 -12.81 9.64
N GLY A 69 -7.36 -13.50 8.65
CA GLY A 69 -6.96 -12.86 7.39
C GLY A 69 -8.16 -12.40 6.56
N TRP A 70 -9.28 -13.15 6.59
CA TRP A 70 -10.55 -12.71 6.01
C TRP A 70 -11.09 -11.46 6.69
N LYS A 71 -11.08 -11.43 8.03
CA LYS A 71 -11.51 -10.27 8.82
C LYS A 71 -10.71 -9.01 8.48
N ASN A 72 -9.38 -9.13 8.43
CA ASN A 72 -8.50 -8.02 8.07
C ASN A 72 -8.74 -7.56 6.63
N SER A 73 -8.84 -8.51 5.69
CA SER A 73 -9.10 -8.20 4.28
C SER A 73 -10.43 -7.49 4.08
N LEU A 74 -11.48 -7.93 4.77
CA LEU A 74 -12.81 -7.32 4.74
C LEU A 74 -12.80 -5.90 5.33
N LYS A 75 -12.06 -5.67 6.42
CA LYS A 75 -11.89 -4.32 6.99
C LYS A 75 -11.30 -3.34 5.96
N PHE A 76 -10.25 -3.74 5.25
CA PHE A 76 -9.66 -2.93 4.19
C PHE A 76 -10.63 -2.74 3.01
N LYS A 77 -11.31 -3.82 2.59
CA LYS A 77 -12.30 -3.78 1.52
C LYS A 77 -13.46 -2.83 1.83
N MET A 78 -13.99 -2.85 3.05
CA MET A 78 -15.02 -1.92 3.52
C MET A 78 -14.55 -0.47 3.48
N GLY A 79 -13.29 -0.20 3.87
CA GLY A 79 -12.68 1.12 3.75
C GLY A 79 -12.66 1.63 2.30
N ASN A 80 -12.25 0.76 1.37
CA ASN A 80 -12.19 1.08 -0.06
C ASN A 80 -13.59 1.25 -0.66
N TYR A 81 -14.53 0.38 -0.32
CA TYR A 81 -15.92 0.45 -0.78
C TYR A 81 -16.61 1.74 -0.32
N ARG A 82 -16.45 2.11 0.96
CA ARG A 82 -16.91 3.39 1.49
C ARG A 82 -16.33 4.58 0.73
N ASN A 83 -15.04 4.51 0.37
CA ASN A 83 -14.42 5.56 -0.45
C ASN A 83 -15.00 5.61 -1.87
N LYS A 84 -15.26 4.46 -2.51
CA LYS A 84 -15.96 4.36 -3.80
C LYS A 84 -17.34 5.02 -3.72
N MET A 85 -18.13 4.70 -2.68
CA MET A 85 -19.46 5.29 -2.48
C MET A 85 -19.42 6.79 -2.22
N ARG A 86 -18.37 7.28 -1.55
CA ARG A 86 -18.14 8.72 -1.39
C ARG A 86 -17.85 9.42 -2.71
N ILE A 87 -17.04 8.83 -3.58
CA ILE A 87 -16.75 9.38 -4.91
C ILE A 87 -18.01 9.43 -5.76
N LEU A 88 -18.92 8.46 -5.61
CA LEU A 88 -20.23 8.43 -6.25
C LEU A 88 -21.25 9.39 -5.61
N GLY A 89 -20.87 10.14 -4.57
CA GLY A 89 -21.74 11.14 -3.94
C GLY A 89 -22.85 10.56 -3.06
N ARG A 90 -22.74 9.31 -2.58
CA ARG A 90 -23.73 8.74 -1.65
C ARG A 90 -23.78 9.57 -0.37
N ARG A 91 -24.98 10.07 -0.01
CA ARG A 91 -25.18 11.05 1.07
C ARG A 91 -24.57 10.56 2.39
N GLU A 92 -24.90 9.33 2.80
CA GLU A 92 -24.47 8.67 4.04
C GLU A 92 -22.97 8.73 4.34
N VAL A 93 -22.13 8.71 3.29
CA VAL A 93 -20.66 8.70 3.42
C VAL A 93 -20.00 10.02 3.01
N THR A 94 -20.75 10.87 2.32
CA THR A 94 -20.28 12.19 1.87
C THR A 94 -20.32 13.21 3.00
N VAL A 95 -21.34 13.16 3.88
CA VAL A 95 -21.43 14.07 5.05
C VAL A 95 -20.21 13.90 5.97
N ASN A 96 -19.75 12.66 6.12
CA ASN A 96 -18.57 12.29 6.91
C ASN A 96 -17.24 12.41 6.11
N GLY A 97 -17.27 12.99 4.91
CA GLY A 97 -16.08 13.26 4.10
C GLY A 97 -15.26 14.48 4.55
N GLY A 98 -15.68 15.13 5.64
CA GLY A 98 -15.18 16.43 6.11
C GLY A 98 -13.69 16.46 6.47
N LYS A 99 -13.10 17.64 6.22
CA LYS A 99 -11.69 18.11 6.33
C LYS A 99 -10.76 17.88 5.14
N ARG A 100 -11.02 16.96 4.20
CA ARG A 100 -10.14 16.73 3.02
C ARG A 100 -10.85 16.59 1.67
N GLY A 101 -12.19 16.62 1.63
CA GLY A 101 -12.98 16.30 0.44
C GLY A 101 -13.38 17.52 -0.40
N ARG A 102 -13.42 17.34 -1.72
CA ARG A 102 -13.89 18.29 -2.75
C ARG A 102 -15.39 18.64 -2.69
N PHE A 103 -16.07 18.34 -1.58
CA PHE A 103 -17.53 18.42 -1.43
C PHE A 103 -17.95 19.26 -0.21
N THR A 104 -17.16 20.29 0.14
CA THR A 104 -17.67 21.41 0.93
C THR A 104 -18.60 22.23 0.03
N THR A 105 -19.88 22.32 0.38
CA THR A 105 -20.88 23.07 -0.38
C THR A 105 -20.66 24.58 -0.34
N ASP A 106 -19.80 25.07 0.56
CA ASP A 106 -19.78 26.50 0.87
C ASP A 106 -18.39 27.14 1.08
N SER A 107 -17.31 26.47 0.66
CA SER A 107 -15.96 27.06 0.67
C SER A 107 -14.99 26.18 -0.10
N LEU A 108 -14.05 26.83 -0.78
CA LEU A 108 -12.90 26.20 -1.45
C LEU A 108 -12.35 25.02 -0.61
N PRO A 109 -12.06 23.86 -1.21
CA PRO A 109 -11.52 22.72 -0.48
C PRO A 109 -10.26 23.16 0.30
N PRO A 110 -10.15 22.86 1.60
CA PRO A 110 -9.12 23.39 2.51
C PRO A 110 -7.67 22.99 2.16
N HIS A 111 -7.48 22.25 1.07
CA HIS A 111 -6.18 21.78 0.59
C HIS A 111 -5.82 22.33 -0.81
N LYS A 112 -6.63 23.21 -1.42
CA LYS A 112 -6.25 23.84 -2.69
C LYS A 112 -4.99 24.72 -2.55
N ASP A 113 -4.79 25.32 -1.38
CA ASP A 113 -3.66 26.23 -1.12
C ASP A 113 -2.51 25.61 -0.33
N ILE A 114 -2.67 24.36 0.14
CA ILE A 114 -1.57 23.62 0.76
C ILE A 114 -0.70 23.07 -0.37
N LYS A 115 0.32 23.85 -0.76
CA LYS A 115 1.40 23.39 -1.63
C LYS A 115 1.99 22.11 -1.02
N ARG A 116 1.72 20.96 -1.63
CA ARG A 116 2.43 19.73 -1.29
C ARG A 116 3.90 19.95 -1.64
N PRO A 117 4.86 19.62 -0.76
CA PRO A 117 6.25 19.60 -1.16
C PRO A 117 6.36 18.67 -2.37
N ARG A 118 6.81 19.20 -3.52
CA ARG A 118 7.13 18.37 -4.68
C ARG A 118 8.23 17.42 -4.21
N LYS A 119 7.91 16.13 -4.04
CA LYS A 119 8.93 15.09 -3.80
C LYS A 119 10.02 15.26 -4.87
N GLY A 120 11.24 15.61 -4.46
CA GLY A 120 12.39 15.67 -5.34
C GLY A 120 12.97 17.06 -5.66
N LYS A 121 12.49 18.17 -5.07
CA LYS A 121 13.08 19.51 -5.29
C LYS A 121 14.14 19.93 -4.27
N ILE A 122 14.94 18.99 -3.79
CA ILE A 122 16.25 19.33 -3.19
C ILE A 122 17.28 18.78 -4.16
N ASN A 123 17.50 19.50 -5.26
CA ASN A 123 18.68 19.31 -6.09
C ASN A 123 19.85 19.89 -5.29
N PHE A 124 20.30 19.17 -4.26
CA PHE A 124 21.49 19.56 -3.52
C PHE A 124 22.68 19.43 -4.47
N LEU A 125 23.14 20.56 -4.97
CA LEU A 125 24.39 20.70 -5.71
C LEU A 125 25.41 21.29 -4.74
N PRO A 126 26.25 20.47 -4.09
CA PRO A 126 27.32 21.00 -3.25
C PRO A 126 28.30 21.78 -4.12
N GLU A 127 28.89 22.83 -3.54
CA GLU A 127 30.01 23.54 -4.13
C GLU A 127 31.23 22.61 -4.23
N ASN A 128 32.16 22.95 -5.13
CA ASN A 128 33.44 22.27 -5.21
C ASN A 128 34.19 22.42 -3.86
N PRO A 129 34.99 21.41 -3.45
CA PRO A 129 35.82 21.54 -2.27
C PRO A 129 36.73 22.79 -2.34
N GLU A 130 36.93 23.42 -1.18
CA GLU A 130 37.64 24.71 -1.05
C GLU A 130 39.05 24.63 -1.65
N GLY A 131 39.37 25.56 -2.57
CA GLY A 131 40.67 25.63 -3.24
C GLY A 131 40.86 24.69 -4.44
N MET A 132 39.84 23.92 -4.85
CA MET A 132 39.94 23.01 -6.00
C MET A 132 39.36 23.64 -7.27
N ASP A 133 40.24 23.88 -8.26
CA ASP A 133 39.84 24.35 -9.59
C ASP A 133 39.18 23.23 -10.42
N ASP A 134 38.31 23.59 -11.36
CA ASP A 134 37.59 22.63 -12.22
C ASP A 134 38.58 21.75 -13.03
N CYS A 135 39.75 22.27 -13.41
CA CYS A 135 40.81 21.50 -14.08
C CYS A 135 41.35 20.35 -13.21
N HIS A 136 41.53 20.60 -11.91
CA HIS A 136 42.03 19.60 -10.97
C HIS A 136 40.97 18.52 -10.69
N LEU A 137 39.70 18.93 -10.59
CA LEU A 137 38.58 17.99 -10.44
C LEU A 137 38.41 17.09 -11.66
N GLU A 138 38.63 17.62 -12.87
CA GLU A 138 38.60 16.82 -14.09
C GLU A 138 39.76 15.82 -14.15
N ALA A 139 40.96 16.19 -13.71
CA ALA A 139 42.08 15.25 -13.56
C ALA A 139 41.74 14.12 -12.58
N SER A 140 41.17 14.45 -11.42
CA SER A 140 40.65 13.46 -10.45
C SER A 140 39.54 12.57 -11.04
N ARG A 141 38.67 13.12 -11.90
CA ARG A 141 37.64 12.35 -12.60
C ARG A 141 38.25 11.33 -13.55
N GLN A 142 39.31 11.69 -14.28
CA GLN A 142 40.02 10.76 -15.15
C GLN A 142 40.71 9.64 -14.36
N VAL A 143 41.32 9.96 -13.20
CA VAL A 143 41.89 8.95 -12.29
C VAL A 143 40.81 7.97 -11.83
N LEU A 144 39.63 8.47 -11.44
CA LEU A 144 38.49 7.62 -11.05
C LEU A 144 38.06 6.69 -12.19
N VAL A 145 37.87 7.21 -13.41
CA VAL A 145 37.46 6.41 -14.57
C VAL A 145 38.51 5.34 -14.87
N ASN A 146 39.79 5.71 -14.91
CA ASN A 146 40.87 4.77 -15.19
C ASN A 146 40.97 3.67 -14.12
N GLU A 147 40.75 4.00 -12.85
CA GLU A 147 40.76 3.01 -11.76
C GLU A 147 39.57 2.04 -11.84
N MET A 148 38.39 2.53 -12.26
CA MET A 148 37.20 1.70 -12.45
C MET A 148 37.31 0.74 -13.64
N MET A 149 38.17 1.03 -14.62
CA MET A 149 38.42 0.17 -15.79
C MET A 149 39.39 -0.99 -15.49
N LYS A 150 40.04 -1.00 -14.32
CA LYS A 150 40.99 -2.07 -13.94
C LYS A 150 40.22 -3.32 -13.50
N THR A 151 40.80 -4.49 -13.79
CA THR A 151 40.27 -5.79 -13.35
C THR A 151 40.29 -5.95 -11.83
N ASN A 152 41.31 -5.40 -11.17
CA ASN A 152 41.42 -5.31 -9.70
C ASN A 152 41.48 -3.84 -9.30
N HIS A 153 40.33 -3.28 -8.93
CA HIS A 153 40.21 -1.86 -8.62
C HIS A 153 40.47 -1.55 -7.13
N ASN A 154 41.14 -0.44 -6.84
CA ASN A 154 41.38 0.06 -5.50
C ASN A 154 40.15 0.80 -4.95
N ALA A 155 39.36 0.12 -4.11
CA ALA A 155 38.13 0.67 -3.54
C ALA A 155 38.36 1.94 -2.68
N SER A 156 39.51 2.04 -2.00
CA SER A 156 39.84 3.21 -1.18
C SER A 156 40.09 4.44 -2.05
N LEU A 157 40.85 4.27 -3.13
CA LEU A 157 41.11 5.31 -4.11
C LEU A 157 39.82 5.77 -4.78
N ILE A 158 38.99 4.82 -5.24
CA ILE A 158 37.70 5.13 -5.87
C ILE A 158 36.81 5.93 -4.91
N LYS A 159 36.71 5.53 -3.63
CA LYS A 159 35.90 6.25 -2.64
C LYS A 159 36.38 7.71 -2.46
N LYS A 160 37.69 7.93 -2.41
CA LYS A 160 38.30 9.26 -2.29
C LYS A 160 37.99 10.11 -3.51
N GLU A 161 38.29 9.62 -4.71
CA GLU A 161 38.07 10.36 -5.95
C GLU A 161 36.57 10.61 -6.22
N MET A 162 35.70 9.67 -5.86
CA MET A 162 34.24 9.85 -5.95
C MET A 162 33.74 10.99 -5.06
N ALA A 163 34.28 11.13 -3.84
CA ALA A 163 33.89 12.21 -2.93
C ALA A 163 34.35 13.57 -3.45
N MET A 164 35.59 13.66 -3.94
CA MET A 164 36.15 14.91 -4.47
C MET A 164 35.42 15.37 -5.75
N THR A 165 35.09 14.44 -6.64
CA THR A 165 34.45 14.75 -7.94
C THR A 165 32.92 14.81 -7.89
N PHE A 166 32.31 14.70 -6.71
CA PHE A 166 30.84 14.62 -6.59
C PHE A 166 30.13 15.84 -7.17
N ALA A 167 30.59 17.06 -6.84
CA ALA A 167 30.03 18.31 -7.36
C ALA A 167 30.12 18.38 -8.89
N LEU A 168 31.31 18.11 -9.45
CA LEU A 168 31.55 18.10 -10.89
C LEU A 168 30.67 17.09 -11.65
N ARG A 169 30.45 15.88 -11.10
CA ARG A 169 29.62 14.84 -11.74
C ARG A 169 28.11 15.12 -11.69
N ARG A 170 27.68 16.17 -10.97
CA ARG A 170 26.27 16.59 -10.88
C ARG A 170 25.95 17.90 -11.60
N LYS A 171 26.98 18.67 -11.99
CA LYS A 171 26.84 19.78 -12.93
C LYS A 171 26.36 19.24 -14.28
#